data_AF-A0A5C8B0A3-F1
#
_entry.id   AF-A0A5C8B0A3-F1
#
_cell.length_a   1.000
_cell.length_b   1.000
_cell.length_c   1.000
_cell.angle_alpha   90.00
_cell.angle_beta   90.00
_cell.angle_gamma   90.00
#
_symmetry.space_group_name_H-M   'P 1'
#
loop_
_entity.id
_entity.type
_entity.pdbx_description
1 polymer ?
#
loop_
_entity_poly.entity_id
_entity_poly.type
_entity_poly.pdbx_seq_one_letter_code
_entity_poly.pdbx_strand_id
1 'polypeptide(L)'
;MAFSRLKKYIPTREYVENHKWLGFIKHKLDGKPYLWDFQRWHVVKATWIGVFWAMLPMPFQMLPAAFFAVLFRANILVAIAWVWVSNPFTLLPILYCSYYLGCHALGVEFSTNMISANFHHVFANWHLLLLPLILGSILFGIICSILLASIVWLIYGLKGKKA
;
A
#
# COMPACT_ATOMS: atom_id res chain seq x y z
N MET A 1 -8.42 24.08 -6.37
CA MET A 1 -7.22 24.87 -6.03
C MET A 1 -6.58 24.42 -4.68
N ALA A 2 -6.50 23.11 -4.37
CA ALA A 2 -5.98 22.61 -3.08
C ALA A 2 -4.66 21.82 -3.18
N PHE A 3 -4.25 21.40 -4.37
CA PHE A 3 -3.02 20.61 -4.57
C PHE A 3 -1.74 21.45 -4.71
N SER A 4 -1.85 22.76 -4.93
CA SER A 4 -0.68 23.64 -5.10
C SER A 4 0.13 23.82 -3.82
N ARG A 5 -0.52 23.77 -2.64
CA ARG A 5 0.16 23.92 -1.34
C ARG A 5 0.91 22.66 -0.90
N LEU A 6 0.46 21.47 -1.34
CA LEU A 6 1.14 20.19 -1.04
C LEU A 6 2.42 20.00 -1.85
N LYS A 7 2.55 20.65 -3.02
CA LYS A 7 3.75 20.58 -3.87
C LYS A 7 5.03 21.04 -3.14
N LYS A 8 4.90 21.89 -2.11
CA LYS A 8 6.01 22.44 -1.33
C LYS A 8 6.66 21.40 -0.39
N TYR A 9 5.93 20.36 0.00
CA TYR A 9 6.42 19.32 0.92
C TYR A 9 6.75 18.00 0.22
N ILE A 10 6.40 17.87 -1.05
CA ILE A 10 6.77 16.70 -1.85
C ILE A 10 8.23 16.92 -2.29
N PRO A 11 9.17 16.02 -1.94
CA PRO A 11 10.54 16.13 -2.40
C PRO A 11 10.52 16.23 -3.93
N THR A 12 11.13 17.28 -4.46
CA THR A 12 11.14 17.51 -5.91
C THR A 12 12.08 16.51 -6.58
N ARG A 13 11.84 16.15 -7.84
CA ARG A 13 12.69 15.24 -8.63
C ARG A 13 14.19 15.58 -8.48
N GLU A 14 14.53 16.86 -8.61
CA GLU A 14 15.90 17.39 -8.40
C GLU A 14 16.48 17.10 -7.01
N TYR A 15 15.65 17.12 -5.96
CA TYR A 15 16.10 16.87 -4.58
C TYR A 15 16.47 15.39 -4.37
N VAL A 16 15.69 14.48 -4.96
CA VAL A 16 15.95 13.03 -4.91
C VAL A 16 17.12 12.65 -5.82
N GLU A 17 17.26 13.30 -6.99
CA GLU A 17 18.37 13.09 -7.91
C GLU A 17 19.73 13.58 -7.38
N ASN A 18 19.73 14.59 -6.51
CA ASN A 18 20.94 15.16 -5.91
C ASN A 18 21.32 14.56 -4.54
N HIS A 19 20.52 13.64 -4.00
CA HIS A 19 20.84 12.98 -2.74
C HIS A 19 21.89 11.87 -2.94
N LYS A 20 23.03 11.97 -2.20
CA LYS A 20 24.18 11.04 -2.31
C LYS A 20 23.81 9.55 -2.24
N TRP A 21 22.77 9.21 -1.49
CA TRP A 21 22.33 7.82 -1.29
C TRP A 21 21.36 7.31 -2.36
N LEU A 22 20.74 8.20 -3.14
CA LEU A 22 19.70 7.88 -4.13
C LEU A 22 20.20 7.96 -5.57
N GLY A 23 21.49 8.26 -5.78
CA GLY A 23 22.12 8.34 -7.10
C GLY A 23 22.01 7.06 -7.93
N PHE A 24 21.91 5.89 -7.30
CA PHE A 24 21.68 4.61 -8.00
C PHE A 24 20.29 4.52 -8.66
N ILE A 25 19.31 5.24 -8.13
CA ILE A 25 17.95 5.27 -8.69
C ILE A 25 17.88 6.26 -9.86
N LYS A 26 18.77 7.26 -9.91
CA LYS A 26 18.83 8.29 -10.95
C LYS A 26 18.77 7.70 -12.37
N HIS A 27 19.64 6.73 -12.68
CA HIS A 27 19.65 6.09 -13.98
C HIS A 27 18.39 5.24 -14.29
N LYS A 28 17.70 4.71 -13.26
CA LYS A 28 16.43 3.98 -13.42
C LYS A 28 15.20 4.89 -13.54
N LEU A 29 15.30 6.13 -13.03
CA LEU A 29 14.27 7.18 -13.01
C LEU A 29 14.35 8.11 -14.23
N ASP A 30 15.55 8.27 -14.81
CA ASP A 30 15.78 9.10 -15.99
C ASP A 30 14.89 8.64 -17.16
N GLY A 31 14.16 9.59 -17.75
CA GLY A 31 13.25 9.34 -18.87
C GLY A 31 11.84 8.83 -18.50
N LYS A 32 11.49 8.71 -17.20
CA LYS A 32 10.17 8.18 -16.77
C LYS A 32 9.34 9.21 -15.97
N PRO A 33 8.76 10.23 -16.62
CA PRO A 33 8.01 11.29 -15.94
C PRO A 33 6.77 10.78 -15.19
N TYR A 34 6.17 9.66 -15.63
CA TYR A 34 5.00 9.05 -14.98
C TYR A 34 5.24 8.62 -13.52
N LEU A 35 6.50 8.47 -13.10
CA LEU A 35 6.87 8.11 -11.72
C LEU A 35 6.59 9.24 -10.72
N TRP A 36 6.54 10.48 -11.21
CA TRP A 36 6.38 11.71 -10.42
C TRP A 36 5.17 12.55 -10.83
N ASP A 37 4.53 12.17 -11.93
CA ASP A 37 3.36 12.84 -12.44
C ASP A 37 2.10 12.42 -11.66
N PHE A 38 1.25 13.40 -11.38
CA PHE A 38 -0.01 13.25 -10.67
C PHE A 38 -1.22 13.15 -11.60
N GLN A 39 -0.99 12.75 -12.86
CA GLN A 39 -2.07 12.38 -13.75
C GLN A 39 -2.96 11.29 -13.15
N ARG A 40 -4.27 11.45 -13.36
CA ARG A 40 -5.34 10.61 -12.80
C ARG A 40 -5.02 9.12 -12.90
N TRP A 41 -4.61 8.67 -14.08
CA TRP A 41 -4.33 7.26 -14.35
C TRP A 41 -3.15 6.71 -13.55
N HIS A 42 -2.05 7.47 -13.45
CA HIS A 42 -0.86 7.07 -12.69
C HIS A 42 -1.14 7.02 -11.18
N VAL A 43 -1.93 7.97 -10.66
CA VAL A 43 -2.30 8.03 -9.24
C VAL A 43 -3.28 6.91 -8.87
N VAL A 44 -4.29 6.63 -9.70
CA VAL A 44 -5.26 5.54 -9.45
C VAL A 44 -4.56 4.18 -9.42
N LYS A 45 -3.64 3.93 -10.37
CA LYS A 45 -2.81 2.72 -10.36
C LYS A 45 -1.93 2.61 -9.12
N ALA A 46 -1.30 3.72 -8.73
CA ALA A 46 -0.45 3.77 -7.55
C ALA A 46 -1.23 3.49 -6.27
N THR A 47 -2.48 3.99 -6.17
CA THR A 47 -3.38 3.69 -5.06
C THR A 47 -3.72 2.21 -4.99
N TRP A 48 -4.09 1.59 -6.11
CA TRP A 48 -4.35 0.15 -6.16
C TRP A 48 -3.15 -0.67 -5.66
N ILE A 49 -1.95 -0.38 -6.17
CA ILE A 49 -0.74 -1.12 -5.83
C ILE A 49 -0.35 -0.87 -4.38
N GLY A 50 -0.28 0.39 -3.97
CA GLY A 50 0.19 0.77 -2.64
C GLY A 50 -0.73 0.29 -1.52
N VAL A 51 -2.05 0.41 -1.69
CA VAL A 51 -3.03 -0.08 -0.70
C VAL A 51 -2.96 -1.60 -0.58
N PHE A 52 -2.85 -2.32 -1.70
CA PHE A 52 -2.76 -3.78 -1.69
C PHE A 52 -1.56 -4.25 -0.86
N TRP A 53 -0.38 -3.71 -1.17
CA TRP A 53 0.86 -4.04 -0.45
C TRP A 53 0.83 -3.56 1.00
N ALA A 54 0.13 -2.47 1.31
CA ALA A 54 -0.01 -1.99 2.69
C ALA A 54 -0.82 -2.94 3.58
N MET A 55 -1.73 -3.74 3.01
CA MET A 55 -2.56 -4.68 3.78
C MET A 55 -1.88 -6.03 4.01
N LEU A 56 -0.79 -6.33 3.29
CA LEU A 56 -0.04 -7.57 3.45
C LEU A 56 0.91 -7.48 4.66
N PRO A 57 0.83 -8.40 5.63
CA PRO A 57 1.66 -8.38 6.81
C PRO A 57 3.03 -8.96 6.47
N MET A 58 3.87 -8.15 5.82
CA MET A 58 5.25 -8.51 5.50
C MET A 58 6.22 -7.36 5.78
N PRO A 59 7.41 -7.68 6.30
CA PRO A 59 8.47 -6.68 6.38
C PRO A 59 8.88 -6.26 4.96
N PHE A 60 9.35 -5.03 4.82
CA PHE A 60 9.84 -4.48 3.55
C PHE A 60 8.81 -4.42 2.40
N GLN A 61 7.51 -4.38 2.70
CA GLN A 61 6.39 -4.17 1.76
C GLN A 61 6.56 -2.98 0.79
N MET A 62 7.44 -2.01 1.12
CA MET A 62 7.79 -0.90 0.23
C MET A 62 8.50 -1.35 -1.06
N LEU A 63 9.36 -2.37 -0.99
CA LEU A 63 10.12 -2.88 -2.13
C LEU A 63 9.21 -3.45 -3.22
N PRO A 64 8.31 -4.41 -2.93
CA PRO A 64 7.37 -4.90 -3.93
C PRO A 64 6.41 -3.80 -4.39
N ALA A 65 5.92 -2.92 -3.51
CA ALA A 65 5.06 -1.80 -3.92
C ALA A 65 5.76 -0.88 -4.94
N ALA A 66 7.02 -0.50 -4.70
CA ALA A 66 7.80 0.30 -5.62
C ALA A 66 8.10 -0.45 -6.93
N PHE A 67 8.45 -1.74 -6.85
CA PHE A 67 8.69 -2.59 -8.01
C PHE A 67 7.46 -2.68 -8.91
N PHE A 68 6.29 -2.99 -8.33
CA PHE A 68 5.03 -3.07 -9.07
C PHE A 68 4.58 -1.71 -9.58
N ALA A 69 4.85 -0.61 -8.86
CA ALA A 69 4.60 0.74 -9.35
C ALA A 69 5.42 1.04 -10.63
N VAL A 70 6.70 0.65 -10.67
CA VAL A 70 7.52 0.77 -11.89
C VAL A 70 6.94 -0.09 -13.01
N LEU A 71 6.64 -1.36 -12.71
CA LEU A 71 6.15 -2.35 -13.68
C LEU A 71 4.85 -1.90 -14.36
N PHE A 72 3.89 -1.38 -13.59
CA PHE A 72 2.58 -0.96 -14.10
C PHE A 72 2.51 0.50 -14.55
N ARG A 73 3.66 1.18 -14.58
CA ARG A 73 3.78 2.61 -14.91
C ARG A 73 2.89 3.49 -14.03
N ALA A 74 2.96 3.27 -12.72
CA ALA A 74 2.26 4.04 -11.70
C ALA A 74 3.21 5.06 -11.04
N ASN A 75 2.62 6.01 -10.32
CA ASN A 75 3.37 6.97 -9.52
C ASN A 75 4.00 6.26 -8.29
N ILE A 76 5.33 6.21 -8.22
CA ILE A 76 6.04 5.49 -7.14
C ILE A 76 5.80 6.16 -5.79
N LEU A 77 5.83 7.49 -5.73
CA LEU A 77 5.67 8.20 -4.47
C LEU A 77 4.32 7.92 -3.84
N VAL A 78 3.25 7.95 -4.65
CA VAL A 78 1.90 7.66 -4.18
C VAL A 78 1.80 6.21 -3.72
N ALA A 79 2.37 5.25 -4.45
CA ALA A 79 2.36 3.84 -4.07
C ALA A 79 3.07 3.61 -2.73
N ILE A 80 4.26 4.20 -2.55
CA ILE A 80 5.01 4.11 -1.29
C ILE A 80 4.27 4.82 -0.15
N ALA A 81 3.66 5.99 -0.41
CA ALA A 81 2.91 6.72 0.61
C ALA A 81 1.74 5.90 1.16
N TRP A 82 1.07 5.11 0.32
CA TRP A 82 0.03 4.19 0.78
C TRP A 82 0.56 3.07 1.69
N VAL A 83 1.76 2.56 1.41
CA VAL A 83 2.42 1.55 2.25
C VAL A 83 2.68 2.07 3.67
N TRP A 84 2.86 3.39 3.85
CA TRP A 84 3.01 3.99 5.17
C TRP A 84 1.71 4.07 5.97
N VAL A 85 0.57 3.74 5.37
CA VAL A 85 -0.70 3.63 6.11
C VAL A 85 -0.66 2.48 7.10
N SER A 86 0.03 1.38 6.82
CA SER A 86 0.26 0.27 7.76
C SER A 86 1.44 0.56 8.69
N ASN A 87 1.20 1.46 9.64
CA ASN A 87 2.09 1.80 10.74
C ASN A 87 1.77 0.96 12.00
N PRO A 88 2.60 0.95 13.05
CA PRO A 88 2.38 0.10 14.23
C PRO A 88 0.99 0.26 14.88
N PHE A 89 0.39 1.43 14.77
CA PHE A 89 -0.95 1.70 15.31
C PHE A 89 -2.06 1.07 14.45
N THR A 90 -1.95 1.16 13.12
CA THR A 90 -2.93 0.58 12.19
C THR A 90 -2.67 -0.90 11.89
N LEU A 91 -1.49 -1.42 12.22
CA LEU A 91 -1.14 -2.82 12.00
C LEU A 91 -2.06 -3.77 12.76
N LEU A 92 -2.34 -3.48 14.04
CA LEU A 92 -3.24 -4.29 14.86
C LEU A 92 -4.64 -4.46 14.24
N PRO A 93 -5.37 -3.39 13.86
CA PRO A 93 -6.66 -3.56 13.22
C PRO A 93 -6.55 -4.21 11.84
N ILE A 94 -5.50 -3.97 11.05
CA ILE A 94 -5.29 -4.64 9.75
C ILE A 94 -5.12 -6.15 9.93
N LEU A 95 -4.30 -6.58 10.89
CA LEU A 95 -4.06 -7.99 11.20
C LEU A 95 -5.35 -8.67 11.69
N TYR A 96 -6.09 -8.01 12.57
CA TYR A 96 -7.38 -8.52 13.06
C TYR A 96 -8.37 -8.71 11.93
N CYS A 97 -8.60 -7.69 11.10
CA CYS A 97 -9.54 -7.76 9.98
C CYS A 97 -9.12 -8.80 8.95
N SER A 98 -7.81 -8.87 8.65
CA SER A 98 -7.26 -9.87 7.74
C SER A 98 -7.49 -11.28 8.28
N TYR A 99 -7.10 -11.55 9.53
CA TYR A 99 -7.28 -12.87 10.12
C TYR A 99 -8.76 -13.27 10.19
N TYR A 100 -9.65 -12.35 10.57
CA TYR A 100 -11.09 -12.58 10.58
C TYR A 100 -11.63 -12.98 9.21
N LEU A 101 -11.28 -12.22 8.16
CA LEU A 101 -11.68 -12.52 6.79
C LEU A 101 -11.12 -13.85 6.30
N GLY A 102 -9.87 -14.15 6.65
CA GLY A 102 -9.21 -15.41 6.32
C GLY A 102 -9.85 -16.61 6.98
N CYS A 103 -10.14 -16.52 8.28
CA CYS A 103 -10.84 -17.56 9.03
C CYS A 103 -12.20 -17.86 8.41
N HIS A 104 -12.96 -16.79 8.10
CA HIS A 104 -14.27 -16.92 7.49
C HIS A 104 -14.19 -17.54 6.08
N ALA A 105 -13.21 -17.15 5.28
CA ALA A 105 -13.01 -17.71 3.94
C ALA A 105 -12.59 -19.19 3.94
N LEU A 106 -11.85 -19.63 4.98
CA LEU A 106 -11.40 -21.02 5.14
C LEU A 106 -12.39 -21.89 5.94
N GLY A 107 -13.44 -21.31 6.51
CA GLY A 107 -14.36 -22.02 7.40
C GLY A 107 -13.73 -22.51 8.70
N VAL A 108 -12.64 -21.86 9.16
CA VAL A 108 -11.98 -22.20 10.42
C VAL A 108 -12.46 -21.29 11.55
N GLU A 109 -12.46 -21.79 12.78
CA GLU A 109 -12.94 -21.05 13.94
C GLU A 109 -12.06 -19.82 14.21
N PHE A 110 -12.68 -18.64 14.24
CA PHE A 110 -12.00 -17.41 14.59
C PHE A 110 -11.80 -17.34 16.11
N SER A 111 -10.55 -17.44 16.57
CA SER A 111 -10.20 -17.36 17.98
C SER A 111 -9.34 -16.11 18.26
N THR A 112 -9.88 -15.18 19.06
CA THR A 112 -9.14 -14.01 19.56
C THR A 112 -8.07 -14.39 20.58
N ASN A 113 -8.23 -15.52 21.26
CA ASN A 113 -7.25 -16.05 22.22
C ASN A 113 -5.93 -16.41 21.54
N MET A 114 -5.95 -16.74 20.24
CA MET A 114 -4.72 -17.00 19.48
C MET A 114 -3.88 -15.75 19.23
N ILE A 115 -4.51 -14.56 19.25
CA ILE A 115 -3.85 -13.26 19.04
C ILE A 115 -3.39 -12.67 20.37
N SER A 116 -4.11 -12.94 21.47
CA SER A 116 -3.73 -12.51 22.83
C SER A 116 -2.77 -13.47 23.54
N ALA A 117 -2.59 -14.69 23.02
CA ALA A 117 -1.70 -15.68 23.62
C ALA A 117 -0.23 -15.28 23.44
N ASN A 118 0.54 -15.45 24.52
CA ASN A 118 2.00 -15.26 24.60
C ASN A 118 2.73 -15.58 23.29
N PHE A 119 3.80 -14.84 22.97
CA PHE A 119 4.66 -15.02 21.79
C PHE A 119 5.00 -16.51 21.49
N HIS A 120 5.12 -17.31 22.55
CA HIS A 120 5.36 -18.76 22.51
C HIS A 120 4.23 -19.58 21.84
N HIS A 121 2.95 -19.23 22.08
CA HIS A 121 1.79 -19.90 21.48
C HIS A 121 1.62 -19.55 20.00
N VAL A 122 1.85 -18.28 19.65
CA VAL A 122 1.85 -17.81 18.25
C VAL A 122 2.96 -18.52 17.47
N PHE A 123 4.15 -18.65 18.07
CA PHE A 123 5.26 -19.34 17.43
C PHE A 123 5.01 -20.85 17.29
N ALA A 124 4.40 -21.51 18.28
CA ALA A 124 4.07 -22.94 18.20
C ALA A 124 3.01 -23.25 17.13
N ASN A 125 2.05 -22.34 16.91
CA ASN A 125 0.92 -22.54 16.00
C ASN A 125 0.99 -21.65 14.75
N TRP A 126 2.18 -21.14 14.42
CA TRP A 126 2.38 -20.12 13.38
C TRP A 126 1.76 -20.51 12.04
N HIS A 127 1.87 -21.78 11.64
CA HIS A 127 1.31 -22.30 10.39
C HIS A 127 -0.23 -22.27 10.33
N LEU A 128 -0.91 -22.48 11.46
CA LEU A 128 -2.38 -22.39 11.57
C LEU A 128 -2.87 -20.94 11.53
N LEU A 129 -2.04 -19.99 11.96
CA LEU A 129 -2.36 -18.56 11.97
C LEU A 129 -2.01 -17.87 10.65
N LEU A 130 -0.90 -18.26 10.04
CA LEU A 130 -0.40 -17.62 8.82
C LEU A 130 -1.31 -17.85 7.62
N LEU A 131 -1.86 -19.06 7.44
CA LEU A 131 -2.65 -19.36 6.25
C LEU A 131 -3.94 -18.51 6.19
N PRO A 132 -4.78 -18.45 7.24
CA PRO A 132 -5.91 -17.53 7.28
C PRO A 132 -5.44 -16.08 7.18
N LEU A 133 -4.38 -15.69 7.89
CA LEU A 133 -3.89 -14.32 7.86
C LEU A 133 -3.50 -13.86 6.47
N ILE A 134 -2.67 -14.63 5.75
CA ILE A 134 -2.20 -14.28 4.40
C ILE A 134 -3.38 -14.24 3.42
N LEU A 135 -4.23 -15.27 3.45
CA LEU A 135 -5.41 -15.31 2.58
C LEU A 135 -6.31 -14.10 2.82
N GLY A 136 -6.61 -13.84 4.08
CA GLY A 136 -7.44 -12.73 4.49
C GLY A 136 -6.83 -11.37 4.16
N SER A 137 -5.50 -11.21 4.29
CA SER A 137 -4.79 -10.00 3.87
C SER A 137 -4.82 -9.79 2.36
N ILE A 138 -4.76 -10.87 1.56
CA ILE A 138 -4.94 -10.78 0.11
C ILE A 138 -6.36 -10.31 -0.21
N LEU A 139 -7.38 -10.93 0.39
CA LEU A 139 -8.79 -10.57 0.17
C LEU A 139 -9.06 -9.13 0.61
N PHE A 140 -8.65 -8.77 1.82
CA PHE A 140 -8.80 -7.44 2.38
C PHE A 140 -8.05 -6.40 1.55
N GLY A 141 -6.81 -6.71 1.17
CA GLY A 141 -5.99 -5.89 0.30
C GLY A 141 -6.65 -5.61 -1.05
N ILE A 142 -7.22 -6.63 -1.69
CA ILE A 142 -7.97 -6.46 -2.95
C ILE A 142 -9.15 -5.53 -2.71
N ILE A 143 -10.02 -5.82 -1.74
CA ILE A 143 -11.23 -5.04 -1.44
C ILE A 143 -10.88 -3.56 -1.19
N CYS A 144 -9.96 -3.29 -0.27
CA CYS A 144 -9.54 -1.94 0.07
C CYS A 144 -8.92 -1.21 -1.13
N SER A 145 -8.14 -1.91 -1.95
CA SER A 145 -7.51 -1.33 -3.14
C SER A 145 -8.54 -0.92 -4.19
N ILE A 146 -9.54 -1.77 -4.46
CA ILE A 146 -10.64 -1.45 -5.38
C ILE A 146 -11.38 -0.21 -4.89
N LEU A 147 -11.78 -0.21 -3.61
CA LEU A 147 -12.59 0.84 -3.02
C LEU A 147 -11.85 2.19 -3.04
N LEU A 148 -10.64 2.25 -2.50
CA LEU A 148 -9.88 3.49 -2.41
C LEU A 148 -9.48 4.02 -3.78
N ALA A 149 -9.10 3.15 -4.71
CA ALA A 149 -8.77 3.62 -6.04
C ALA A 149 -9.98 4.09 -6.84
N SER A 150 -11.16 3.47 -6.64
CA SER A 150 -12.42 3.94 -7.22
C SER A 150 -12.80 5.31 -6.66
N ILE A 151 -12.65 5.53 -5.35
CA ILE A 151 -12.84 6.83 -4.70
C ILE A 151 -11.88 7.87 -5.30
N VAL A 152 -10.59 7.55 -5.40
CA VAL A 152 -9.59 8.45 -6.02
C VAL A 152 -9.98 8.76 -7.46
N TRP A 153 -10.40 7.75 -8.24
CA TRP A 153 -10.83 7.94 -9.62
C TRP A 153 -12.05 8.89 -9.71
N LEU A 154 -13.04 8.74 -8.83
CA LEU A 154 -14.23 9.59 -8.76
C LEU A 154 -13.86 11.04 -8.39
N ILE A 155 -13.01 11.24 -7.37
CA ILE A 155 -12.56 12.57 -6.93
C ILE A 155 -11.89 13.33 -8.09
N TYR A 156 -11.04 12.66 -8.88
CA TYR A 156 -10.43 13.27 -10.05
C TYR A 156 -11.46 13.59 -11.15
N GLY A 157 -12.47 12.73 -11.33
CA GLY A 157 -13.57 12.97 -12.28
C GLY A 157 -14.42 14.20 -11.91
N LEU A 158 -14.69 14.40 -10.62
CA LEU A 158 -15.42 15.58 -10.13
C LEU A 158 -14.62 16.88 -10.28
N LYS A 159 -13.29 16.82 -10.15
CA LYS A 159 -12.41 17.98 -10.35
C LYS A 159 -12.28 18.38 -11.82
N GLY A 160 -12.34 17.41 -12.75
CA GLY A 160 -12.28 17.68 -14.20
C GLY A 160 -13.53 18.37 -14.77
N LYS A 161 -14.69 18.30 -14.09
CA LYS A 161 -15.92 18.99 -14.50
C LYS A 161 -16.03 20.45 -14.00
N LYS A 162 -15.10 20.90 -13.14
CA LYS A 162 -15.10 22.24 -12.53
C LYS A 162 -14.05 23.19 -13.13
N ALA A 163 -13.47 22.84 -14.29
CA ALA A 163 -12.48 23.65 -15.00
C ALA A 163 -13.06 24.12 -16.34
#